data_AF-A0AA97KU31-F1
#
_entry.id   AF-A0AA97KU31-F1
#
_cell.length_a   1.000
_cell.length_b   1.000
_cell.length_c   1.000
_cell.angle_alpha   90.00
_cell.angle_beta   90.00
_cell.angle_gamma   90.00
#
_symmetry.space_group_name_H-M   'P 1'
#
loop_
_entity.id
_entity.type
_entity.pdbx_description
1 polymer ?
#
loop_
_entity_poly.entity_id
_entity_poly.type
_entity_poly.pdbx_seq_one_letter_code
_entity_poly.pdbx_strand_id
1 'polypeptide(L)'
;MPCQEGAHSNLVPAAAMAILKPPAAAGLCPHTSAEGLLATTQNTSLEMKHPLGRENITGYDIFAYSWWRFMNDSAAPPHWLVQFPMVKATVRAMDTITDYMMKTMKKNITRFTLTGISMDGWITWLTAAVDTRVVAIIPIGMDFLNLTESFPHQYRAYCGWSYRLRAFYEMNITQELDHPRFSLLASHLDPLAYNERYTNVSKYIIIGSGDEDSMPDNSHYYFPYLEGEKHLHIIPNADYRFEGLETLSKPILIFYTRVKNNYPRPSVSWHRTMTNTTGIIYFNSSPEPYDIFSYHADTVGGTRRDFRMRTGAGNSFRNNNVKWTKTNVEHVKSRQYKKELDIPAEGWRAFFIQAIFPMDVSGGKLVFTSEIHIIPDTFPCPNCDGCQGTLV
;
A
#
# COMPACT_ATOMS: atom_id res chain seq x y z
N MET A 1 -14.78 45.40 -6.18
CA MET A 1 -13.56 44.70 -6.62
C MET A 1 -13.10 43.82 -5.49
N PRO A 2 -13.20 42.49 -5.58
CA PRO A 2 -12.70 41.62 -4.52
C PRO A 2 -11.21 41.30 -4.77
N CYS A 3 -10.42 41.43 -3.70
CA CYS A 3 -9.01 41.07 -3.67
C CYS A 3 -8.83 39.55 -3.79
N GLN A 4 -7.85 39.15 -4.59
CA GLN A 4 -7.43 37.76 -4.80
C GLN A 4 -6.79 37.18 -3.53
N GLU A 5 -7.28 36.03 -3.08
CA GLU A 5 -6.58 35.16 -2.14
C GLU A 5 -5.57 34.30 -2.91
N GLY A 6 -4.28 34.60 -2.75
CA GLY A 6 -3.20 33.71 -3.13
C GLY A 6 -3.11 32.57 -2.10
N ALA A 7 -3.49 31.37 -2.51
CA ALA A 7 -3.32 30.15 -1.72
C ALA A 7 -1.82 29.80 -1.64
N HIS A 8 -1.13 30.33 -0.63
CA HIS A 8 0.15 29.78 -0.20
C HIS A 8 -0.13 28.52 0.63
N SER A 9 0.12 27.35 0.03
CA SER A 9 0.17 26.07 0.74
C SER A 9 1.36 26.06 1.67
N ASN A 10 1.16 26.50 2.91
CA ASN A 10 2.11 26.27 3.99
C ASN A 10 2.19 24.76 4.25
N LEU A 11 3.30 24.16 3.82
CA LEU A 11 3.75 22.82 4.21
C LEU A 11 3.89 22.81 5.74
N VAL A 12 2.93 22.22 6.43
CA VAL A 12 3.05 21.90 7.85
C VAL A 12 4.04 20.75 7.98
N PRO A 13 5.13 20.87 8.76
CA PRO A 13 6.01 19.74 9.03
C PRO A 13 5.25 18.75 9.92
N ALA A 14 4.85 17.61 9.35
CA ALA A 14 4.27 16.51 10.11
C ALA A 14 5.40 15.87 10.95
N ALA A 15 5.42 16.22 12.23
CA ALA A 15 6.25 15.58 13.24
C ALA A 15 6.00 14.07 13.26
N ALA A 16 7.06 13.28 13.45
CA ALA A 16 6.95 11.86 13.77
C ALA A 16 6.03 11.70 15.00
N MET A 17 4.78 11.27 14.78
CA MET A 17 3.82 11.09 15.86
C MET A 17 4.07 9.71 16.49
N ALA A 18 5.01 9.63 17.42
CA ALA A 18 5.13 8.48 18.31
C ALA A 18 3.95 8.51 19.28
N ILE A 19 2.92 7.69 19.04
CA ILE A 19 1.80 7.55 19.98
C ILE A 19 2.27 6.69 21.17
N LEU A 20 2.85 7.35 22.17
CA LEU A 20 3.14 6.76 23.49
C LEU A 20 2.07 7.24 24.48
N LYS A 21 0.90 6.61 24.51
CA LYS A 21 -0.01 6.76 25.66
C LYS A 21 0.44 5.83 26.80
N PRO A 22 0.78 6.32 28.00
CA PRO A 22 0.85 5.47 29.17
C PRO A 22 -0.57 4.97 29.52
N PRO A 23 -0.76 3.70 29.89
CA PRO A 23 -2.03 3.27 30.47
C PRO A 23 -2.20 3.97 31.82
N ALA A 24 -3.31 4.71 31.96
CA ALA A 24 -3.77 5.14 33.26
C ALA A 24 -4.23 3.91 34.05
N ALA A 25 -3.53 3.67 35.17
CA ALA A 25 -3.91 2.84 36.32
C ALA A 25 -4.89 1.68 36.08
N ALA A 26 -4.35 0.49 35.82
CA ALA A 26 -4.91 -0.77 36.31
C ALA A 26 -3.73 -1.72 36.58
N GLY A 27 -3.53 -2.09 37.85
CA GLY A 27 -2.36 -2.81 38.32
C GLY A 27 -2.21 -4.18 37.65
N LEU A 28 -1.15 -4.35 36.85
CA LEU A 28 -0.62 -5.62 36.37
C LEU A 28 0.91 -5.50 36.25
N CYS A 29 1.63 -6.60 36.55
CA CYS A 29 3.07 -6.72 36.76
C CYS A 29 3.99 -6.16 35.63
N PRO A 30 5.24 -5.78 35.95
CA PRO A 30 6.15 -5.11 35.01
C PRO A 30 6.84 -6.12 34.09
N HIS A 31 6.22 -6.47 32.98
CA HIS A 31 6.96 -6.89 31.79
C HIS A 31 7.15 -5.64 30.92
N THR A 32 8.17 -4.84 31.23
CA THR A 32 8.48 -3.61 30.50
C THR A 32 9.24 -3.92 29.21
N SER A 33 8.55 -4.47 28.20
CA SER A 33 8.96 -4.22 26.81
C SER A 33 8.33 -2.89 26.39
N ALA A 34 9.17 -1.89 26.16
CA ALA A 34 8.70 -0.64 25.58
C ALA A 34 8.71 -0.82 24.06
N GLU A 35 7.67 -0.36 23.38
CA GLU A 35 7.50 -0.53 21.92
C GLU A 35 7.07 0.80 21.29
N GLY A 36 7.59 1.08 20.10
CA GLY A 36 7.32 2.30 19.36
C GLY A 36 6.44 2.05 18.13
N LEU A 37 5.47 2.93 17.89
CA LEU A 37 4.83 3.11 16.59
C LEU A 37 5.47 4.33 15.93
N LEU A 38 6.13 4.14 14.79
CA LEU A 38 6.78 5.20 14.05
C LEU A 38 6.10 5.38 12.69
N ALA A 39 5.58 6.59 12.45
CA ALA A 39 5.18 7.03 11.13
C ALA A 39 6.41 7.64 10.42
N THR A 40 6.75 7.12 9.25
CA THR A 40 7.81 7.70 8.41
C THR A 40 7.25 8.92 7.68
N THR A 41 7.96 10.05 7.72
CA THR A 41 7.62 11.27 6.96
C THR A 41 8.85 11.78 6.21
N GLN A 42 8.65 12.31 5.00
CA GLN A 42 9.74 12.87 4.19
C GLN A 42 10.04 14.32 4.55
N ASN A 43 11.33 14.64 4.62
CA ASN A 43 11.81 16.00 4.38
C ASN A 43 13.20 15.92 3.71
N THR A 44 13.23 15.58 2.42
CA THR A 44 14.47 15.56 1.63
C THR A 44 14.45 16.70 0.63
N SER A 45 15.18 17.78 0.93
CA SER A 45 15.66 18.69 -0.09
C SER A 45 17.00 18.15 -0.61
N LEU A 46 17.04 17.80 -1.89
CA LEU A 46 18.29 17.55 -2.61
C LEU A 46 18.41 18.67 -3.64
N GLU A 47 19.44 19.50 -3.52
CA GLU A 47 19.81 20.44 -4.59
C GLU A 47 20.33 19.64 -5.78
N MET A 48 19.41 19.16 -6.62
CA MET A 48 19.71 18.43 -7.85
C MET A 48 19.11 19.18 -9.02
N LYS A 49 19.93 19.43 -10.06
CA LYS A 49 19.39 19.86 -11.36
C LYS A 49 18.59 18.70 -11.95
N HIS A 50 17.27 18.82 -11.92
CA HIS A 50 16.35 17.87 -12.53
C HIS A 50 16.71 17.68 -14.02
N PRO A 51 16.69 16.45 -14.58
CA PRO A 51 17.18 16.17 -15.94
C PRO A 51 16.32 16.86 -17.00
N LEU A 52 15.05 17.14 -16.66
CA LEU A 52 14.13 17.94 -17.47
C LEU A 52 14.10 19.44 -17.10
N GLY A 53 15.06 19.94 -16.30
CA GLY A 53 15.17 21.35 -15.94
C GLY A 53 14.02 21.93 -15.10
N ARG A 54 13.31 21.10 -14.31
CA ARG A 54 12.17 21.54 -13.50
C ARG A 54 12.60 22.33 -12.27
N GLU A 55 11.90 23.43 -12.02
CA GLU A 55 12.11 24.27 -10.82
C GLU A 55 11.27 23.80 -9.63
N ASN A 56 10.04 23.28 -9.86
CA ASN A 56 9.17 22.73 -8.82
C ASN A 56 9.24 21.19 -8.80
N ILE A 57 10.20 20.64 -8.04
CA ILE A 57 10.41 19.19 -7.90
C ILE A 57 9.49 18.64 -6.79
N THR A 58 8.65 17.66 -7.12
CA THR A 58 7.83 16.91 -6.14
C THR A 58 8.57 15.68 -5.59
N GLY A 59 8.03 15.04 -4.55
CA GLY A 59 8.56 13.77 -4.05
C GLY A 59 8.63 12.69 -5.13
N TYR A 60 7.62 12.59 -6.00
CA TYR A 60 7.63 11.63 -7.12
C TYR A 60 8.74 11.94 -8.13
N ASP A 61 9.03 13.22 -8.40
CA ASP A 61 10.14 13.61 -9.28
C ASP A 61 11.50 13.19 -8.71
N ILE A 62 11.69 13.23 -7.38
CA ILE A 62 12.93 12.77 -6.74
C ILE A 62 13.09 11.25 -6.90
N PHE A 63 12.01 10.49 -6.67
CA PHE A 63 12.02 9.03 -6.84
C PHE A 63 12.34 8.65 -8.28
N ALA A 64 11.59 9.22 -9.24
CA ALA A 64 11.83 9.00 -10.67
C ALA A 64 13.25 9.41 -11.07
N TYR A 65 13.75 10.56 -10.61
CA TYR A 65 15.12 10.98 -10.92
C TYR A 65 16.16 9.99 -10.42
N SER A 66 16.02 9.51 -9.18
CA SER A 66 16.97 8.55 -8.60
C SER A 66 17.01 7.24 -9.38
N TRP A 67 15.85 6.78 -9.86
CA TRP A 67 15.72 5.58 -10.68
C TRP A 67 16.33 5.79 -12.07
N TRP A 68 15.94 6.88 -12.75
CA TRP A 68 16.49 7.26 -14.05
C TRP A 68 18.02 7.35 -13.99
N ARG A 69 18.57 8.02 -12.98
CA ARG A 69 20.02 8.13 -12.81
C ARG A 69 20.66 6.77 -12.62
N PHE A 70 20.11 5.92 -11.75
CA PHE A 70 20.60 4.56 -11.57
C PHE A 70 20.53 3.76 -12.88
N MET A 71 19.48 3.91 -13.67
CA MET A 71 19.33 3.18 -14.92
C MET A 71 20.30 3.67 -16.00
N ASN A 72 20.52 4.99 -16.12
CA ASN A 72 21.31 5.59 -17.20
C ASN A 72 22.81 5.75 -16.91
N ASP A 73 23.23 5.66 -15.66
CA ASP A 73 24.64 5.69 -15.27
C ASP A 73 25.04 4.31 -14.73
N SER A 74 25.79 3.55 -15.54
CA SER A 74 26.28 2.22 -15.16
C SER A 74 27.22 2.24 -13.95
N ALA A 75 27.88 3.38 -13.68
CA ALA A 75 28.73 3.58 -12.52
C ALA A 75 27.95 4.05 -11.28
N ALA A 76 26.66 4.39 -11.40
CA ALA A 76 25.85 4.83 -10.28
C ALA A 76 25.65 3.68 -9.28
N PRO A 77 26.15 3.81 -8.04
CA PRO A 77 25.92 2.82 -7.00
C PRO A 77 24.45 2.82 -6.52
N PRO A 78 23.95 1.69 -5.98
CA PRO A 78 22.56 1.58 -5.52
C PRO A 78 22.13 2.62 -4.47
N HIS A 79 23.06 3.21 -3.71
CA HIS A 79 22.75 4.26 -2.73
C HIS A 79 22.31 5.60 -3.33
N TRP A 80 22.33 5.74 -4.66
CA TRP A 80 21.66 6.85 -5.36
C TRP A 80 20.13 6.74 -5.32
N LEU A 81 19.59 5.53 -5.20
CA LEU A 81 18.15 5.30 -5.08
C LEU A 81 17.67 5.90 -3.75
N VAL A 82 16.78 6.89 -3.81
CA VAL A 82 16.40 7.72 -2.65
C VAL A 82 15.78 6.92 -1.51
N GLN A 83 15.22 5.75 -1.82
CA GLN A 83 14.69 4.79 -0.85
C GLN A 83 15.76 4.39 0.18
N PHE A 84 17.02 4.24 -0.21
CA PHE A 84 18.09 3.80 0.70
C PHE A 84 18.47 4.83 1.77
N PRO A 85 18.72 6.12 1.46
CA PRO A 85 18.89 7.12 2.51
C PRO A 85 17.63 7.28 3.38
N MET A 86 16.42 7.10 2.84
CA MET A 86 15.18 7.13 3.63
C MET A 86 15.07 5.96 4.62
N VAL A 87 15.44 4.75 4.20
CA VAL A 87 15.54 3.58 5.10
C VAL A 87 16.56 3.84 6.20
N LYS A 88 17.76 4.34 5.85
CA LYS A 88 18.79 4.70 6.84
C LYS A 88 18.28 5.77 7.82
N ALA A 89 17.57 6.78 7.35
CA ALA A 89 16.97 7.80 8.20
C ALA A 89 15.94 7.19 9.18
N THR A 90 15.12 6.25 8.71
CA THR A 90 14.14 5.53 9.54
C THR A 90 14.84 4.70 10.62
N VAL A 91 15.91 3.98 10.28
CA VAL A 91 16.75 3.24 11.25
C VAL A 91 17.36 4.19 12.29
N ARG A 92 17.90 5.34 11.86
CA ARG A 92 18.46 6.35 12.78
C ARG A 92 17.40 7.01 13.67
N ALA A 93 16.17 7.16 13.19
CA ALA A 93 15.06 7.60 14.01
C ALA A 93 14.75 6.57 15.11
N MET A 94 14.72 5.27 14.78
CA MET A 94 14.55 4.20 15.77
C MET A 94 15.69 4.17 16.80
N ASP A 95 16.95 4.36 16.36
CA ASP A 95 18.11 4.49 17.26
C ASP A 95 17.91 5.66 18.24
N THR A 96 17.51 6.81 17.72
CA THR A 96 17.31 8.04 18.51
C THR A 96 16.18 7.87 19.51
N ILE A 97 15.05 7.26 19.10
CA ILE A 97 13.93 6.95 20.00
C ILE A 97 14.38 6.02 21.12
N THR A 98 15.14 4.97 20.79
CA THR A 98 15.64 4.00 21.77
C THR A 98 16.55 4.66 22.79
N ASP A 99 17.54 5.44 22.32
CA ASP A 99 18.48 6.16 23.17
C ASP A 99 17.79 7.20 24.06
N TYR A 100 16.90 8.01 23.47
CA TYR A 100 16.14 9.02 24.21
C TYR A 100 15.27 8.40 25.30
N MET A 101 14.49 7.36 24.98
CA MET A 101 13.61 6.69 25.95
C MET A 101 14.40 5.99 27.06
N MET A 102 15.57 5.45 26.74
CA MET A 102 16.44 4.85 27.75
C MET A 102 17.02 5.92 28.68
N LYS A 103 17.49 7.06 28.14
CA LYS A 103 18.08 8.15 28.95
C LYS A 103 17.05 8.83 29.85
N THR A 104 15.89 9.17 29.30
CA THR A 104 14.87 10.01 29.96
C THR A 104 13.87 9.21 30.79
N MET A 105 13.37 8.09 30.25
CA MET A 105 12.28 7.32 30.85
C MET A 105 12.75 5.97 31.43
N LYS A 106 14.04 5.63 31.30
CA LYS A 106 14.61 4.31 31.67
C LYS A 106 13.86 3.15 31.02
N LYS A 107 13.35 3.37 29.80
CA LYS A 107 12.61 2.39 29.01
C LYS A 107 13.42 1.99 27.79
N ASN A 108 13.79 0.72 27.70
CA ASN A 108 14.47 0.18 26.53
C ASN A 108 13.45 -0.23 25.46
N ILE A 109 13.46 0.47 24.33
CA ILE A 109 12.57 0.17 23.19
C ILE A 109 13.29 -0.82 22.28
N THR A 110 12.78 -2.05 22.17
CA THR A 110 13.44 -3.11 21.38
C THR A 110 12.61 -3.61 20.20
N ARG A 111 11.33 -3.22 20.14
CA ARG A 111 10.39 -3.59 19.09
C ARG A 111 9.70 -2.36 18.52
N PHE A 112 9.60 -2.30 17.19
CA PHE A 112 8.96 -1.22 16.45
C PHE A 112 7.89 -1.78 15.51
N THR A 113 6.78 -1.05 15.41
CA THR A 113 5.83 -1.17 14.31
C THR A 113 5.97 0.08 13.43
N LEU A 114 6.11 -0.12 12.12
CA LEU A 114 6.24 0.99 11.16
C LEU A 114 4.96 1.15 10.34
N THR A 115 4.62 2.39 10.01
CA THR A 115 3.52 2.71 9.08
C THR A 115 3.90 3.90 8.22
N GLY A 116 3.34 3.94 7.00
CA GLY A 116 3.62 4.96 6.01
C GLY A 116 2.64 4.85 4.85
N ILE A 117 2.38 5.98 4.18
CA ILE A 117 1.45 6.06 3.04
C ILE A 117 2.24 6.17 1.74
N SER A 118 1.83 5.45 0.69
CA SER A 118 2.42 5.50 -0.65
C SER A 118 3.93 5.25 -0.58
N MET A 119 4.76 6.17 -1.08
CA MET A 119 6.22 6.06 -1.06
C MET A 119 6.79 5.81 0.35
N ASP A 120 6.19 6.36 1.40
CA ASP A 120 6.61 6.10 2.79
C ASP A 120 6.19 4.70 3.25
N GLY A 121 5.07 4.17 2.72
CA GLY A 121 4.70 2.77 2.86
C GLY A 121 5.78 1.84 2.28
N TRP A 122 6.44 2.23 1.20
CA TRP A 122 7.55 1.48 0.60
C TRP A 122 8.73 1.41 1.58
N ILE A 123 9.04 2.52 2.23
CA ILE A 123 10.13 2.58 3.21
C ILE A 123 9.87 1.67 4.40
N THR A 124 8.61 1.46 4.82
CA THR A 124 8.31 0.50 5.88
C THR A 124 8.73 -0.92 5.52
N TRP A 125 8.45 -1.37 4.29
CA TRP A 125 8.87 -2.67 3.77
C TRP A 125 10.39 -2.83 3.76
N LEU A 126 11.09 -1.86 3.18
CA LEU A 126 12.54 -1.92 3.05
C LEU A 126 13.25 -1.80 4.40
N THR A 127 12.70 -1.01 5.34
CA THR A 127 13.24 -0.92 6.71
C THR A 127 13.06 -2.23 7.45
N ALA A 128 11.90 -2.88 7.33
CA ALA A 128 11.67 -4.20 7.94
C ALA A 128 12.60 -5.28 7.39
N ALA A 129 13.09 -5.15 6.16
CA ALA A 129 14.03 -6.10 5.55
C ALA A 129 15.48 -5.96 6.08
N VAL A 130 15.81 -4.87 6.77
CA VAL A 130 17.19 -4.59 7.20
C VAL A 130 17.35 -4.39 8.70
N ASP A 131 16.26 -4.18 9.45
CA ASP A 131 16.32 -3.94 10.89
C ASP A 131 15.38 -4.88 11.65
N THR A 132 15.98 -5.82 12.40
CA THR A 132 15.26 -6.86 13.14
C THR A 132 14.43 -6.33 14.30
N ARG A 133 14.57 -5.05 14.68
CA ARG A 133 13.70 -4.43 15.69
C ARG A 133 12.30 -4.19 15.15
N VAL A 134 12.12 -4.17 13.83
CA VAL A 134 10.79 -4.03 13.20
C VAL A 134 10.06 -5.37 13.25
N VAL A 135 9.01 -5.44 14.07
CA VAL A 135 8.21 -6.66 14.27
C VAL A 135 6.89 -6.65 13.51
N ALA A 136 6.47 -5.48 13.04
CA ALA A 136 5.30 -5.33 12.19
C ALA A 136 5.38 -4.09 11.30
N ILE A 137 4.68 -4.16 10.17
CA ILE A 137 4.50 -3.04 9.25
C ILE A 137 3.03 -2.87 8.87
N ILE A 138 2.64 -1.63 8.64
CA ILE A 138 1.31 -1.22 8.20
C ILE A 138 1.49 -0.28 6.99
N PRO A 139 1.84 -0.81 5.80
CA PRO A 139 1.93 -0.03 4.59
C PRO A 139 0.52 0.35 4.11
N ILE A 140 0.33 1.62 3.78
CA ILE A 140 -0.97 2.17 3.32
C ILE A 140 -0.79 2.69 1.89
N GLY A 141 -1.64 2.25 0.95
CA GLY A 141 -1.53 2.66 -0.46
C GLY A 141 -0.19 2.30 -1.10
N MET A 142 0.46 1.25 -0.59
CA MET A 142 1.72 0.75 -1.13
C MET A 142 1.71 -0.78 -1.15
N ASP A 143 1.00 -1.31 -2.14
CA ASP A 143 0.95 -2.72 -2.53
C ASP A 143 1.64 -2.95 -3.89
N PHE A 144 2.49 -2.01 -4.32
CA PHE A 144 3.23 -2.07 -5.56
C PHE A 144 4.53 -2.90 -5.40
N LEU A 145 4.36 -4.19 -5.09
CA LEU A 145 5.44 -5.20 -4.97
C LEU A 145 5.55 -6.01 -6.27
N ASN A 146 6.63 -6.78 -6.44
CA ASN A 146 6.87 -7.52 -7.68
C ASN A 146 6.88 -6.56 -8.89
N LEU A 147 7.79 -5.58 -8.89
CA LEU A 147 7.82 -4.46 -9.84
C LEU A 147 7.82 -4.92 -11.29
N THR A 148 8.52 -6.03 -11.57
CA THR A 148 8.60 -6.62 -12.91
C THR A 148 7.26 -7.13 -13.42
N GLU A 149 6.32 -7.46 -12.54
CA GLU A 149 4.97 -7.86 -12.91
C GLU A 149 3.96 -6.71 -12.76
N SER A 150 4.08 -5.91 -11.69
CA SER A 150 3.12 -4.85 -11.35
C SER A 150 3.11 -3.70 -12.36
N PHE A 151 4.26 -3.31 -12.92
CA PHE A 151 4.30 -2.27 -13.96
C PHE A 151 3.62 -2.75 -15.26
N PRO A 152 4.02 -3.88 -15.88
CA PRO A 152 3.32 -4.38 -17.08
C PRO A 152 1.83 -4.65 -16.83
N HIS A 153 1.46 -5.10 -15.63
CA HIS A 153 0.06 -5.29 -15.24
C HIS A 153 -0.76 -3.99 -15.33
N GLN A 154 -0.27 -2.88 -14.78
CA GLN A 154 -0.92 -1.58 -14.90
C GLN A 154 -1.03 -1.15 -16.37
N TYR A 155 0.06 -1.33 -17.14
CA TYR A 155 0.04 -1.01 -18.57
C TYR A 155 -1.06 -1.77 -19.30
N ARG A 156 -1.14 -3.09 -19.11
CA ARG A 156 -2.13 -3.95 -19.78
C ARG A 156 -3.55 -3.57 -19.42
N ALA A 157 -3.80 -3.21 -18.16
CA ALA A 157 -5.12 -2.87 -17.67
C ALA A 157 -5.61 -1.54 -18.24
N TYR A 158 -4.71 -0.59 -18.40
CA TYR A 158 -5.07 0.72 -18.91
C TYR A 158 -4.86 0.85 -20.40
N CYS A 159 -3.98 0.12 -21.08
CA CYS A 159 -3.39 0.54 -22.36
C CYS A 159 -2.65 1.88 -22.23
N GLY A 160 -1.85 2.00 -21.17
CA GLY A 160 -1.22 3.25 -20.77
C GLY A 160 -0.86 3.25 -19.30
N TRP A 161 -0.62 4.43 -18.75
CA TRP A 161 -0.12 4.60 -17.38
C TRP A 161 -1.05 5.50 -16.60
N SER A 162 -1.16 5.26 -15.29
CA SER A 162 -1.83 6.25 -14.45
C SER A 162 -1.10 7.58 -14.53
N TYR A 163 -1.85 8.68 -14.58
CA TYR A 163 -1.29 10.03 -14.46
C TYR A 163 -0.39 10.21 -13.22
N ARG A 164 -0.54 9.38 -12.18
CA ARG A 164 0.34 9.38 -11.00
C ARG A 164 1.77 8.98 -11.30
N LEU A 165 1.98 8.13 -12.32
CA LEU A 165 3.31 7.74 -12.78
C LEU A 165 3.95 8.76 -13.73
N ARG A 166 3.38 9.96 -13.86
CA ARG A 166 3.87 11.01 -14.76
C ARG A 166 5.38 11.25 -14.67
N ALA A 167 5.94 11.36 -13.47
CA ALA A 167 7.37 11.60 -13.29
C ALA A 167 8.24 10.47 -13.86
N PHE A 168 7.81 9.21 -13.67
CA PHE A 168 8.49 8.03 -14.22
C PHE A 168 8.33 7.94 -15.73
N TYR A 169 7.13 8.23 -16.23
CA TYR A 169 6.81 8.27 -17.66
C TYR A 169 7.63 9.31 -18.42
N GLU A 170 7.70 10.55 -17.92
CA GLU A 170 8.42 11.65 -18.57
C GLU A 170 9.95 11.46 -18.56
N MET A 171 10.47 10.58 -17.71
CA MET A 171 11.88 10.16 -17.70
C MET A 171 12.13 8.85 -18.46
N ASN A 172 11.14 8.35 -19.21
CA ASN A 172 11.17 7.10 -19.98
C ASN A 172 11.43 5.83 -19.15
N ILE A 173 11.30 5.86 -17.82
CA ILE A 173 11.50 4.66 -16.97
C ILE A 173 10.50 3.58 -17.35
N THR A 174 9.25 3.97 -17.61
CA THR A 174 8.19 3.04 -18.02
C THR A 174 8.46 2.39 -19.38
N GLN A 175 9.37 2.93 -20.19
CA GLN A 175 9.74 2.35 -21.48
C GLN A 175 10.93 1.39 -21.37
N GLU A 176 11.58 1.36 -20.22
CA GLU A 176 12.84 0.64 -20.00
C GLU A 176 12.65 -0.50 -18.98
N LEU A 177 11.43 -1.01 -18.85
CA LEU A 177 11.09 -2.07 -17.89
C LEU A 177 11.80 -3.39 -18.22
N ASP A 178 12.07 -3.65 -19.50
CA ASP A 178 12.81 -4.83 -19.98
C ASP A 178 14.33 -4.63 -19.92
N HIS A 179 14.81 -3.43 -19.59
CA HIS A 179 16.23 -3.13 -19.55
C HIS A 179 16.90 -3.85 -18.35
N PRO A 180 18.10 -4.46 -18.50
CA PRO A 180 18.76 -5.17 -17.40
C PRO A 180 19.00 -4.33 -16.14
N ARG A 181 19.17 -3.00 -16.30
CA ARG A 181 19.28 -2.09 -15.14
C ARG A 181 17.97 -1.92 -14.39
N PHE A 182 16.81 -2.08 -15.03
CA PHE A 182 15.53 -2.11 -14.33
C PHE A 182 15.41 -3.37 -13.47
N SER A 183 15.78 -4.54 -14.00
CA SER A 183 15.81 -5.78 -13.20
C SER A 183 16.78 -5.66 -12.00
N LEU A 184 17.94 -5.05 -12.20
CA LEU A 184 18.88 -4.78 -11.11
C LEU A 184 18.31 -3.78 -10.09
N LEU A 185 17.64 -2.72 -10.54
CA LEU A 185 16.94 -1.77 -9.68
C LEU A 185 15.86 -2.47 -8.85
N ALA A 186 15.04 -3.31 -9.48
CA ALA A 186 14.01 -4.09 -8.82
C ALA A 186 14.61 -5.04 -7.77
N SER A 187 15.75 -5.69 -8.06
CA SER A 187 16.44 -6.53 -7.07
C SER A 187 16.90 -5.79 -5.80
N HIS A 188 17.01 -4.46 -5.88
CA HIS A 188 17.37 -3.60 -4.75
C HIS A 188 16.16 -3.01 -4.02
N LEU A 189 15.09 -2.70 -4.74
CA LEU A 189 13.97 -1.91 -4.21
C LEU A 189 12.68 -2.68 -4.02
N ASP A 190 12.50 -3.81 -4.69
CA ASP A 190 11.31 -4.61 -4.56
C ASP A 190 11.27 -5.29 -3.19
N PRO A 191 10.23 -5.04 -2.36
CA PRO A 191 10.09 -5.76 -1.10
C PRO A 191 10.14 -7.28 -1.28
N LEU A 192 9.60 -7.82 -2.38
CA LEU A 192 9.56 -9.26 -2.60
C LEU A 192 10.96 -9.88 -2.79
N ALA A 193 11.96 -9.08 -3.16
CA ALA A 193 13.37 -9.52 -3.21
C ALA A 193 13.96 -9.84 -1.83
N TYR A 194 13.27 -9.47 -0.74
CA TYR A 194 13.67 -9.68 0.65
C TYR A 194 12.68 -10.56 1.43
N ASN A 195 11.86 -11.34 0.72
CA ASN A 195 10.71 -12.03 1.29
C ASN A 195 11.04 -12.88 2.53
N GLU A 196 12.17 -13.60 2.47
CA GLU A 196 12.68 -14.46 3.55
C GLU A 196 13.01 -13.68 4.83
N ARG A 197 13.21 -12.37 4.74
CA ARG A 197 13.47 -11.50 5.90
C ARG A 197 12.20 -11.09 6.61
N TYR A 198 11.04 -11.34 5.99
CA TYR A 198 9.76 -10.95 6.54
C TYR A 198 9.04 -12.06 7.31
N THR A 199 9.64 -13.25 7.47
CA THR A 199 9.06 -14.40 8.19
C THR A 199 8.50 -14.00 9.56
N ASN A 200 9.23 -13.15 10.30
CA ASN A 200 8.87 -12.73 11.66
C ASN A 200 8.24 -11.33 11.73
N VAL A 201 7.86 -10.75 10.58
CA VAL A 201 7.27 -9.41 10.51
C VAL A 201 5.77 -9.54 10.21
N SER A 202 4.90 -9.07 11.11
CA SER A 202 3.45 -9.05 10.85
C SER A 202 3.07 -7.89 9.93
N LYS A 203 2.28 -8.14 8.88
CA LYS A 203 1.93 -7.14 7.86
C LYS A 203 0.44 -6.87 7.88
N TYR A 204 0.04 -5.60 7.99
CA TYR A 204 -1.34 -5.15 7.79
C TYR A 204 -1.39 -4.17 6.64
N ILE A 205 -1.63 -4.70 5.44
CA ILE A 205 -1.55 -3.98 4.17
C ILE A 205 -2.90 -3.32 3.92
N ILE A 206 -2.92 -1.99 3.85
CA ILE A 206 -4.15 -1.21 3.66
C ILE A 206 -4.11 -0.60 2.26
N ILE A 207 -5.14 -0.82 1.45
CA ILE A 207 -5.22 -0.28 0.09
C ILE A 207 -6.59 0.32 -0.21
N GLY A 208 -6.63 1.28 -1.12
CA GLY A 208 -7.87 1.87 -1.62
C GLY A 208 -8.37 1.09 -2.84
N SER A 209 -9.66 0.80 -2.91
CA SER A 209 -10.22 0.06 -4.05
C SER A 209 -10.25 0.86 -5.36
N GLY A 210 -10.00 2.16 -5.32
CA GLY A 210 -9.88 3.01 -6.50
C GLY A 210 -8.67 3.96 -6.42
N ASP A 211 -7.59 3.48 -5.79
CA ASP A 211 -6.28 4.13 -5.76
C ASP A 211 -5.75 4.34 -7.18
N GLU A 212 -5.14 5.50 -7.43
CA GLU A 212 -4.60 5.89 -8.71
C GLU A 212 -3.13 5.50 -8.90
N ASP A 213 -2.38 5.21 -7.84
CA ASP A 213 -0.99 4.78 -7.91
C ASP A 213 -0.90 3.26 -8.19
N SER A 214 -1.72 2.46 -7.52
CA SER A 214 -1.73 1.00 -7.60
C SER A 214 -2.95 0.41 -8.28
N MET A 215 -2.80 -0.79 -8.86
CA MET A 215 -3.95 -1.55 -9.37
C MET A 215 -4.67 -2.26 -8.22
N PRO A 216 -6.02 -2.31 -8.22
CA PRO A 216 -6.80 -2.99 -7.19
C PRO A 216 -6.45 -4.48 -6.98
N ASP A 217 -5.91 -5.13 -8.02
CA ASP A 217 -5.55 -6.54 -8.07
C ASP A 217 -4.03 -6.79 -8.05
N ASN A 218 -3.20 -5.79 -7.72
CA ASN A 218 -1.74 -5.96 -7.57
C ASN A 218 -1.37 -7.11 -6.60
N SER A 219 -2.20 -7.31 -5.58
CA SER A 219 -2.08 -8.41 -4.61
C SER A 219 -1.92 -9.81 -5.24
N HIS A 220 -2.38 -10.03 -6.48
CA HIS A 220 -2.21 -11.31 -7.16
C HIS A 220 -0.74 -11.65 -7.42
N TYR A 221 0.11 -10.64 -7.57
CA TYR A 221 1.52 -10.79 -7.96
C TYR A 221 2.47 -10.87 -6.78
N TYR A 222 2.02 -10.60 -5.55
CA TYR A 222 2.89 -10.62 -4.38
C TYR A 222 2.29 -11.33 -3.16
N PHE A 223 0.98 -11.23 -2.92
CA PHE A 223 0.37 -11.65 -1.65
C PHE A 223 0.52 -13.16 -1.39
N PRO A 224 0.34 -14.06 -2.38
CA PRO A 224 0.55 -15.49 -2.17
C PRO A 224 1.97 -15.83 -1.71
N TYR A 225 2.97 -15.13 -2.24
CA TYR A 225 4.38 -15.38 -2.00
C TYR A 225 4.89 -14.83 -0.67
N LEU A 226 4.25 -13.80 -0.12
CA LEU A 226 4.70 -13.14 1.11
C LEU A 226 4.86 -14.12 2.29
N GLU A 227 6.01 -14.12 2.94
CA GLU A 227 6.23 -14.90 4.16
C GLU A 227 5.68 -14.21 5.42
N GLY A 228 5.50 -15.01 6.48
CA GLY A 228 5.05 -14.53 7.78
C GLY A 228 3.57 -14.15 7.82
N GLU A 229 3.17 -13.54 8.93
CA GLU A 229 1.79 -13.09 9.10
C GLU A 229 1.49 -11.89 8.19
N LYS A 230 0.42 -12.00 7.41
CA LYS A 230 -0.02 -11.00 6.43
C LYS A 230 -1.53 -10.90 6.38
N HIS A 231 -2.03 -9.67 6.38
CA HIS A 231 -3.45 -9.34 6.29
C HIS A 231 -3.66 -8.21 5.29
N LEU A 232 -4.72 -8.31 4.51
CA LEU A 232 -5.14 -7.28 3.57
C LEU A 232 -6.39 -6.56 4.11
N HIS A 233 -6.44 -5.25 3.95
CA HIS A 233 -7.60 -4.42 4.25
C HIS A 233 -7.83 -3.44 3.10
N ILE A 234 -8.74 -3.84 2.20
CA ILE A 234 -9.21 -2.97 1.13
C ILE A 234 -10.31 -2.06 1.67
N ILE A 235 -10.14 -0.76 1.45
CA ILE A 235 -11.14 0.26 1.76
C ILE A 235 -11.95 0.54 0.48
N PRO A 236 -13.26 0.27 0.47
CA PRO A 236 -14.10 0.53 -0.68
C PRO A 236 -14.27 2.04 -0.89
N ASN A 237 -14.24 2.50 -2.15
CA ASN A 237 -14.38 3.92 -2.52
C ASN A 237 -13.34 4.83 -1.83
N ALA A 238 -12.12 4.33 -1.67
CA ALA A 238 -10.98 5.15 -1.28
C ALA A 238 -10.00 5.31 -2.45
N ASP A 239 -9.54 6.55 -2.63
CA ASP A 239 -8.49 6.94 -3.56
C ASP A 239 -7.12 7.02 -2.85
N TYR A 240 -6.06 7.41 -3.57
CA TYR A 240 -4.70 7.49 -3.02
C TYR A 240 -4.57 8.46 -1.82
N ARG A 241 -5.51 9.40 -1.64
CA ARG A 241 -5.48 10.39 -0.56
C ARG A 241 -5.94 9.79 0.76
N PHE A 242 -6.70 8.69 0.70
CA PHE A 242 -7.33 8.07 1.86
C PHE A 242 -8.08 9.09 2.73
N GLU A 243 -8.76 10.07 2.10
CA GLU A 243 -9.51 11.10 2.81
C GLU A 243 -10.47 10.46 3.83
N GLY A 244 -10.39 10.90 5.10
CA GLY A 244 -11.06 10.23 6.21
C GLY A 244 -10.20 9.21 6.98
N LEU A 245 -8.87 9.35 6.95
CA LEU A 245 -7.87 8.58 7.73
C LEU A 245 -8.23 8.38 9.22
N GLU A 246 -9.08 9.23 9.82
CA GLU A 246 -9.63 9.00 11.16
C GLU A 246 -10.25 7.59 11.30
N THR A 247 -10.86 7.08 10.23
CA THR A 247 -11.44 5.73 10.17
C THR A 247 -10.39 4.63 10.23
N LEU A 248 -9.15 4.89 9.81
CA LEU A 248 -8.02 3.96 9.87
C LEU A 248 -7.28 3.98 11.20
N SER A 249 -7.35 5.09 11.95
CA SER A 249 -6.67 5.22 13.24
C SER A 249 -6.99 4.07 14.21
N LYS A 250 -8.27 3.64 14.26
CA LYS A 250 -8.72 2.55 15.12
C LYS A 250 -8.19 1.19 14.67
N PRO A 251 -8.42 0.71 13.42
CA PRO A 251 -7.81 -0.53 12.94
C PRO A 251 -6.28 -0.59 13.10
N ILE A 252 -5.58 0.51 12.80
CA ILE A 252 -4.12 0.63 12.95
C ILE A 252 -3.71 0.45 14.42
N LEU A 253 -4.33 1.19 15.33
CA LEU A 253 -4.05 1.09 16.76
C LEU A 253 -4.33 -0.31 17.32
N ILE A 254 -5.42 -0.93 16.87
CA ILE A 254 -5.79 -2.29 17.28
C ILE A 254 -4.75 -3.30 16.79
N PHE A 255 -4.37 -3.25 15.51
CA PHE A 255 -3.35 -4.14 14.97
C PHE A 255 -2.03 -3.99 15.73
N TYR A 256 -1.55 -2.75 15.89
CA TYR A 256 -0.36 -2.43 16.68
C TYR A 256 -0.45 -2.98 18.10
N THR A 257 -1.55 -2.72 18.83
CA THR A 257 -1.69 -3.18 20.21
C THR A 257 -1.79 -4.70 20.32
N ARG A 258 -2.37 -5.41 19.34
CA ARG A 258 -2.38 -6.88 19.35
C ARG A 258 -0.99 -7.46 19.05
N VAL A 259 -0.24 -6.89 18.10
CA VAL A 259 1.16 -7.28 17.84
C VAL A 259 2.02 -7.06 19.07
N LYS A 260 1.88 -5.88 19.69
CA LYS A 260 2.62 -5.50 20.88
C LYS A 260 2.42 -6.49 22.02
N ASN A 261 1.16 -6.78 22.34
CA ASN A 261 0.81 -7.67 23.45
C ASN A 261 0.83 -9.16 23.07
N ASN A 262 1.27 -9.51 21.86
CA ASN A 262 1.23 -10.87 21.31
C ASN A 262 -0.16 -11.54 21.46
N TYR A 263 -1.22 -10.75 21.29
CA TYR A 263 -2.58 -11.29 21.31
C TYR A 263 -2.93 -11.90 19.96
N PRO A 264 -3.70 -13.01 19.93
CA PRO A 264 -4.12 -13.62 18.69
C PRO A 264 -4.89 -12.63 17.84
N ARG A 265 -4.65 -12.70 16.54
CA ARG A 265 -5.38 -11.95 15.51
C ARG A 265 -6.22 -12.94 14.71
N PRO A 266 -7.38 -12.54 14.17
CA PRO A 266 -8.15 -13.39 13.27
C PRO A 266 -7.28 -13.88 12.12
N SER A 267 -7.52 -15.10 11.67
CA SER A 267 -6.95 -15.64 10.44
C SER A 267 -8.04 -15.65 9.39
N VAL A 268 -7.72 -15.20 8.18
CA VAL A 268 -8.60 -15.30 7.02
C VAL A 268 -7.83 -15.94 5.87
N SER A 269 -8.54 -16.67 5.02
CA SER A 269 -8.00 -17.22 3.78
C SER A 269 -9.08 -17.20 2.72
N TRP A 270 -8.67 -17.18 1.46
CA TRP A 270 -9.60 -17.18 0.35
C TRP A 270 -9.06 -17.98 -0.82
N HIS A 271 -9.97 -18.35 -1.71
CA HIS A 271 -9.65 -18.95 -3.00
C HIS A 271 -10.59 -18.39 -4.06
N ARG A 272 -10.02 -17.99 -5.20
CA ARG A 272 -10.75 -17.43 -6.33
C ARG A 272 -10.88 -18.48 -7.42
N THR A 273 -12.06 -18.56 -8.02
CA THR A 273 -12.31 -19.37 -9.22
C THR A 273 -13.13 -18.57 -10.21
N MET A 274 -13.18 -19.04 -11.45
CA MET A 274 -13.98 -18.43 -12.51
C MET A 274 -14.50 -19.54 -13.41
N THR A 275 -15.75 -19.39 -13.85
CA THR A 275 -16.35 -20.17 -14.94
C THR A 275 -16.43 -19.30 -16.19
N ASN A 276 -17.00 -19.81 -17.28
CA ASN A 276 -17.22 -18.99 -18.47
C ASN A 276 -18.26 -17.87 -18.27
N THR A 277 -19.02 -17.89 -17.16
CA THR A 277 -20.11 -16.93 -16.91
C THR A 277 -20.01 -16.23 -15.56
N THR A 278 -19.28 -16.77 -14.59
CA THR A 278 -19.23 -16.26 -13.20
C THR A 278 -17.83 -16.23 -12.63
N GLY A 279 -17.56 -15.29 -11.73
CA GLY A 279 -16.42 -15.30 -10.82
C GLY A 279 -16.86 -15.65 -9.41
N ILE A 280 -16.02 -16.38 -8.66
CA ILE A 280 -16.34 -16.82 -7.31
C ILE A 280 -15.15 -16.57 -6.36
N ILE A 281 -15.43 -16.02 -5.18
CA ILE A 281 -14.52 -15.99 -4.03
C ILE A 281 -15.10 -16.89 -2.93
N TYR A 282 -14.35 -17.93 -2.55
CA TYR A 282 -14.56 -18.68 -1.32
C TYR A 282 -13.70 -18.05 -0.22
N PHE A 283 -14.29 -17.76 0.94
CA PHE A 283 -13.63 -17.08 2.05
C PHE A 283 -13.82 -17.87 3.33
N ASN A 284 -12.73 -18.11 4.05
CA ASN A 284 -12.73 -18.76 5.36
C ASN A 284 -12.18 -17.81 6.40
N SER A 285 -12.69 -17.92 7.63
CA SER A 285 -12.19 -17.14 8.76
C SER A 285 -12.01 -17.97 10.04
N SER A 286 -11.20 -17.49 10.96
CA SER A 286 -11.16 -17.97 12.34
C SER A 286 -10.74 -16.82 13.24
N PRO A 287 -11.60 -16.33 14.16
CA PRO A 287 -12.93 -16.82 14.51
C PRO A 287 -14.00 -16.47 13.45
N GLU A 288 -15.27 -16.64 13.82
CA GLU A 288 -16.40 -16.11 13.04
C GLU A 288 -16.42 -14.57 13.13
N PRO A 289 -16.53 -13.84 12.00
CA PRO A 289 -16.67 -12.40 12.00
C PRO A 289 -17.99 -11.95 12.64
N TYR A 290 -17.98 -10.74 13.19
CA TYR A 290 -19.19 -10.06 13.66
C TYR A 290 -20.09 -9.64 12.49
N ASP A 291 -19.47 -9.17 11.40
CA ASP A 291 -20.17 -8.80 10.18
C ASP A 291 -19.29 -9.15 8.98
N ILE A 292 -19.92 -9.54 7.87
CA ILE A 292 -19.23 -9.93 6.65
C ILE A 292 -20.08 -9.57 5.43
N PHE A 293 -19.43 -9.00 4.43
CA PHE A 293 -20.09 -8.52 3.22
C PHE A 293 -19.12 -8.55 2.04
N SER A 294 -19.66 -8.36 0.85
CA SER A 294 -18.87 -8.18 -0.36
C SER A 294 -19.08 -6.78 -0.92
N TYR A 295 -18.02 -6.21 -1.50
CA TYR A 295 -18.15 -5.05 -2.37
C TYR A 295 -17.88 -5.46 -3.81
N HIS A 296 -18.57 -4.81 -4.73
CA HIS A 296 -18.26 -4.92 -6.15
C HIS A 296 -18.35 -3.56 -6.85
N ALA A 297 -17.65 -3.41 -7.96
CA ALA A 297 -17.74 -2.28 -8.86
C ALA A 297 -17.59 -2.76 -10.31
N ASP A 298 -18.18 -2.02 -11.23
CA ASP A 298 -18.03 -2.24 -12.67
C ASP A 298 -17.23 -1.08 -13.28
N THR A 299 -16.41 -1.37 -14.28
CA THR A 299 -15.73 -0.34 -15.07
C THR A 299 -16.72 0.48 -15.88
N VAL A 300 -16.40 1.75 -16.13
CA VAL A 300 -17.25 2.64 -16.95
C VAL A 300 -16.77 2.65 -18.41
N GLY A 301 -17.66 2.32 -19.34
CA GLY A 301 -17.44 2.46 -20.79
C GLY A 301 -16.52 1.43 -21.44
N GLY A 302 -16.16 0.34 -20.75
CA GLY A 302 -15.60 -0.89 -21.34
C GLY A 302 -14.23 -0.82 -22.01
N THR A 303 -13.63 0.36 -22.17
CA THR A 303 -12.39 0.56 -22.94
C THR A 303 -11.11 0.30 -22.14
N ARG A 304 -11.16 0.49 -20.82
CA ARG A 304 -10.03 0.26 -19.91
C ARG A 304 -10.52 -0.52 -18.69
N ARG A 305 -9.65 -1.37 -18.15
CA ARG A 305 -9.88 -2.04 -16.87
C ARG A 305 -9.57 -1.09 -15.72
N ASP A 306 -10.34 0.00 -15.64
CA ASP A 306 -10.06 1.16 -14.82
C ASP A 306 -11.06 1.33 -13.68
N PHE A 307 -10.62 0.98 -12.47
CA PHE A 307 -11.37 1.10 -11.22
C PHE A 307 -10.98 2.31 -10.38
N ARG A 308 -10.07 3.17 -10.89
CA ARG A 308 -9.62 4.36 -10.18
C ARG A 308 -10.78 5.29 -9.92
N MET A 309 -10.78 6.00 -8.80
CA MET A 309 -11.79 7.01 -8.49
C MET A 309 -11.59 8.31 -9.29
N ARG A 310 -10.36 8.56 -9.76
CA ARG A 310 -10.03 9.68 -10.63
C ARG A 310 -9.21 9.22 -11.82
N THR A 311 -9.48 9.83 -12.97
CA THR A 311 -8.75 9.59 -14.23
C THR A 311 -8.34 10.94 -14.81
N GLY A 312 -7.34 10.95 -15.69
CA GLY A 312 -6.90 12.21 -16.27
C GLY A 312 -5.73 12.07 -17.23
N ALA A 313 -5.69 12.96 -18.20
CA ALA A 313 -4.57 13.08 -19.13
C ALA A 313 -3.98 14.50 -19.04
N GLY A 314 -2.65 14.60 -18.98
CA GLY A 314 -1.96 15.87 -18.83
C GLY A 314 -2.30 16.59 -17.51
N ASN A 315 -2.87 17.80 -17.60
CA ASN A 315 -3.27 18.61 -16.44
C ASN A 315 -4.78 18.55 -16.14
N SER A 316 -5.53 17.68 -16.83
CA SER A 316 -6.99 17.58 -16.68
C SER A 316 -7.35 16.30 -15.94
N PHE A 317 -7.89 16.45 -14.72
CA PHE A 317 -8.35 15.35 -13.88
C PHE A 317 -9.87 15.39 -13.72
N ARG A 318 -10.51 14.23 -13.79
CA ARG A 318 -11.95 14.07 -13.58
C ARG A 318 -12.22 12.91 -12.63
N ASN A 319 -13.35 12.99 -11.93
CA ASN A 319 -13.84 11.83 -11.20
C ASN A 319 -14.26 10.75 -12.20
N ASN A 320 -13.91 9.51 -11.89
CA ASN A 320 -14.41 8.34 -12.58
C ASN A 320 -15.68 7.87 -11.86
N ASN A 321 -16.71 7.49 -12.61
CA ASN A 321 -17.99 7.08 -12.03
C ASN A 321 -17.99 5.61 -11.59
N VAL A 322 -16.85 5.11 -11.11
CA VAL A 322 -16.72 3.77 -10.52
C VAL A 322 -17.13 3.86 -9.06
N LYS A 323 -18.09 3.03 -8.65
CA LYS A 323 -18.60 2.99 -7.28
C LYS A 323 -18.64 1.56 -6.74
N TRP A 324 -17.92 1.34 -5.66
CA TRP A 324 -17.90 0.10 -4.92
C TRP A 324 -19.13 -0.02 -4.04
N THR A 325 -20.02 -0.95 -4.39
CA THR A 325 -21.33 -1.12 -3.77
C THR A 325 -21.33 -2.33 -2.84
N LYS A 326 -21.78 -2.12 -1.60
CA LYS A 326 -21.92 -3.17 -0.57
C LYS A 326 -23.04 -4.13 -0.97
N THR A 327 -22.78 -5.43 -0.85
CA THR A 327 -23.71 -6.52 -1.10
C THR A 327 -23.53 -7.64 -0.09
N ASN A 328 -24.52 -8.51 0.03
CA ASN A 328 -24.45 -9.66 0.91
C ASN A 328 -23.47 -10.72 0.37
N VAL A 329 -22.91 -11.48 1.30
CA VAL A 329 -22.13 -12.70 1.04
C VAL A 329 -22.98 -13.91 1.43
N GLU A 330 -22.84 -15.01 0.71
CA GLU A 330 -23.51 -16.28 1.04
C GLU A 330 -22.79 -16.95 2.22
N HIS A 331 -23.55 -17.40 3.21
CA HIS A 331 -23.05 -18.23 4.30
C HIS A 331 -23.16 -19.70 3.90
N VAL A 332 -22.04 -20.32 3.53
CA VAL A 332 -22.02 -21.73 3.10
C VAL A 332 -22.13 -22.65 4.31
N LYS A 333 -21.32 -22.39 5.34
CA LYS A 333 -21.39 -23.01 6.68
C LYS A 333 -20.63 -22.16 7.68
N SER A 334 -20.56 -22.59 8.94
CA SER A 334 -19.81 -21.86 9.98
C SER A 334 -18.40 -21.52 9.50
N ARG A 335 -18.07 -20.23 9.56
CA ARG A 335 -16.77 -19.65 9.16
C ARG A 335 -16.39 -19.83 7.68
N GLN A 336 -17.34 -20.20 6.82
CA GLN A 336 -17.14 -20.35 5.38
C GLN A 336 -18.19 -19.57 4.60
N TYR A 337 -17.71 -18.72 3.72
CA TYR A 337 -18.51 -17.75 2.99
C TYR A 337 -18.19 -17.80 1.52
N LYS A 338 -19.15 -17.43 0.69
CA LYS A 338 -19.01 -17.43 -0.77
C LYS A 338 -19.59 -16.15 -1.35
N LYS A 339 -18.89 -15.57 -2.30
CA LYS A 339 -19.46 -14.56 -3.21
C LYS A 339 -19.28 -15.03 -4.64
N GLU A 340 -20.38 -15.10 -5.37
CA GLU A 340 -20.42 -15.36 -6.79
C GLU A 340 -21.07 -14.17 -7.49
N LEU A 341 -20.49 -13.72 -8.60
CA LEU A 341 -21.01 -12.65 -9.45
C LEU A 341 -20.86 -13.03 -10.91
N ASP A 342 -21.85 -12.69 -11.72
CA ASP A 342 -21.80 -12.87 -13.17
C ASP A 342 -20.77 -11.93 -13.81
N ILE A 343 -20.09 -12.44 -14.83
CA ILE A 343 -19.25 -11.65 -15.74
C ILE A 343 -20.15 -10.60 -16.41
N PRO A 344 -19.79 -9.30 -16.37
CA PRO A 344 -20.61 -8.26 -16.97
C PRO A 344 -20.63 -8.40 -18.50
N ALA A 345 -21.73 -7.94 -19.12
CA ALA A 345 -21.87 -7.96 -20.58
C ALA A 345 -20.84 -7.06 -21.29
N GLU A 346 -20.36 -6.01 -20.62
CA GLU A 346 -19.33 -5.08 -21.11
C GLU A 346 -18.32 -4.78 -19.99
N GLY A 347 -17.05 -4.66 -20.37
CA GLY A 347 -15.98 -4.26 -19.46
C GLY A 347 -15.65 -5.31 -18.40
N TRP A 348 -15.32 -4.84 -17.20
CA TRP A 348 -14.89 -5.68 -16.09
C TRP A 348 -15.67 -5.36 -14.82
N ARG A 349 -15.87 -6.39 -14.02
CA ARG A 349 -16.43 -6.35 -12.67
C ARG A 349 -15.37 -6.78 -11.68
N ALA A 350 -15.11 -5.95 -10.68
CA ALA A 350 -14.21 -6.26 -9.59
C ALA A 350 -15.02 -6.46 -8.30
N PHE A 351 -14.62 -7.42 -7.47
CA PHE A 351 -15.28 -7.66 -6.18
C PHE A 351 -14.34 -8.29 -5.15
N PHE A 352 -14.62 -8.07 -3.88
CA PHE A 352 -13.91 -8.68 -2.74
C PHE A 352 -14.87 -8.95 -1.58
N ILE A 353 -14.45 -9.77 -0.63
CA ILE A 353 -15.15 -10.01 0.64
C ILE A 353 -14.41 -9.27 1.76
N GLN A 354 -15.17 -8.61 2.64
CA GLN A 354 -14.68 -7.93 3.83
C GLN A 354 -15.31 -8.55 5.08
N ALA A 355 -14.46 -8.96 6.02
CA ALA A 355 -14.82 -9.51 7.32
C ALA A 355 -14.43 -8.56 8.44
N ILE A 356 -15.36 -8.31 9.36
CA ILE A 356 -15.21 -7.41 10.50
C ILE A 356 -15.13 -8.23 11.78
N PHE A 357 -14.08 -8.02 12.55
CA PHE A 357 -13.86 -8.67 13.84
C PHE A 357 -13.90 -7.64 14.97
N PRO A 358 -14.79 -7.79 15.96
CA PRO A 358 -14.84 -6.90 17.11
C PRO A 358 -13.61 -7.16 17.98
N MET A 359 -13.06 -6.11 18.57
CA MET A 359 -11.87 -6.22 19.40
C MET A 359 -12.10 -5.55 20.76
N ASP A 360 -11.59 -6.19 21.80
CA ASP A 360 -11.74 -5.74 23.19
C ASP A 360 -11.11 -4.35 23.43
N VAL A 361 -10.13 -3.98 22.60
CA VAL A 361 -9.44 -2.69 22.67
C VAL A 361 -10.32 -1.58 22.07
N SER A 362 -10.78 -0.68 22.93
CA SER A 362 -11.46 0.58 22.59
C SER A 362 -12.76 0.44 21.78
N GLY A 363 -13.45 -0.71 21.85
CA GLY A 363 -14.65 -0.99 21.07
C GLY A 363 -14.40 -0.91 19.55
N GLY A 364 -13.14 -1.05 19.15
CA GLY A 364 -12.74 -0.94 17.76
C GLY A 364 -12.92 -2.26 17.02
N LYS A 365 -12.73 -2.20 15.70
CA LYS A 365 -12.90 -3.34 14.80
C LYS A 365 -11.62 -3.53 14.01
N LEU A 366 -11.20 -4.79 13.88
CA LEU A 366 -10.18 -5.16 12.91
C LEU A 366 -10.89 -5.66 11.66
N VAL A 367 -10.43 -5.21 10.50
CA VAL A 367 -11.09 -5.48 9.22
C VAL A 367 -10.09 -6.18 8.33
N PHE A 368 -10.46 -7.36 7.83
CA PHE A 368 -9.66 -8.10 6.88
C PHE A 368 -10.48 -8.40 5.63
N THR A 369 -9.81 -8.42 4.48
CA THR A 369 -10.43 -8.66 3.18
C THR A 369 -9.78 -9.83 2.47
N SER A 370 -10.50 -10.41 1.52
CA SER A 370 -9.85 -11.14 0.42
C SER A 370 -9.06 -10.17 -0.46
N GLU A 371 -8.29 -10.69 -1.39
CA GLU A 371 -7.89 -9.89 -2.56
C GLU A 371 -9.11 -9.56 -3.44
N ILE A 372 -8.94 -8.58 -4.34
CA ILE A 372 -9.95 -8.25 -5.35
C ILE A 372 -9.92 -9.31 -6.44
N HIS A 373 -11.09 -9.87 -6.79
CA HIS A 373 -11.27 -10.69 -7.99
C HIS A 373 -11.84 -9.83 -9.10
N ILE A 374 -11.19 -9.80 -10.26
CA ILE A 374 -11.66 -9.06 -11.44
C ILE A 374 -12.09 -10.07 -12.50
N ILE A 375 -13.32 -9.90 -13.01
CA ILE A 375 -13.91 -10.75 -14.03
C ILE A 375 -14.45 -9.94 -15.21
N PRO A 376 -14.26 -10.40 -16.46
CA PRO A 376 -13.45 -11.56 -16.82
C PRO A 376 -11.95 -11.28 -16.56
N ASP A 377 -11.15 -12.33 -16.34
CA ASP A 377 -9.70 -12.19 -16.17
C ASP A 377 -9.01 -11.97 -17.52
N THR A 378 -9.25 -10.80 -18.09
CA THR A 378 -8.74 -10.34 -19.37
C THR A 378 -8.22 -8.92 -19.24
N PHE A 379 -7.50 -8.47 -20.27
CA PHE A 379 -6.93 -7.14 -20.35
C PHE A 379 -7.28 -6.50 -21.70
N PRO A 380 -7.53 -5.19 -21.75
CA PRO A 380 -7.76 -4.49 -23.02
C PRO A 380 -6.52 -4.44 -23.92
N CYS A 381 -5.31 -4.55 -23.34
CA CYS A 381 -4.07 -4.55 -24.08
C CYS A 381 -3.19 -5.79 -23.80
N PRO A 382 -2.39 -6.21 -24.80
CA PRO A 382 -1.41 -7.27 -24.62
C PRO A 382 -0.31 -6.82 -23.65
N ASN A 383 0.53 -7.78 -23.24
CA ASN A 383 1.76 -7.42 -22.55
C ASN A 383 2.60 -6.47 -23.41
N CYS A 384 3.39 -5.62 -22.77
CA CYS A 384 4.10 -4.55 -23.47
C CYS A 384 5.59 -4.86 -23.59
N ASP A 385 6.14 -4.56 -24.78
CA ASP A 385 7.58 -4.48 -25.03
C ASP A 385 7.92 -2.98 -25.12
N GLY A 386 8.73 -2.47 -24.17
CA GLY A 386 9.07 -1.04 -24.11
C GLY A 386 7.92 -0.09 -23.71
N CYS A 387 6.84 -0.64 -23.14
CA CYS A 387 5.65 -0.03 -22.51
C CYS A 387 5.47 1.51 -22.57
N GLN A 388 5.45 2.10 -23.77
CA GLN A 388 5.29 3.55 -23.95
C GLN A 388 3.90 4.01 -23.49
N GLY A 389 2.83 3.67 -24.23
CA GLY A 389 1.45 4.03 -23.88
C GLY A 389 1.25 5.54 -23.72
N THR A 390 0.19 5.94 -23.02
CA THR A 390 -0.08 7.34 -22.65
C THR A 390 -0.47 7.44 -21.18
N LEU A 391 -0.26 8.61 -20.57
CA LEU A 391 -0.83 8.92 -19.25
C LEU A 391 -2.34 9.10 -19.36
N VAL A 392 -3.10 8.38 -18.51
CA VAL A 392 -4.57 8.34 -18.48
C VAL A 392 -5.14 8.39 -17.08
#